data_AF-A0A3R8L7Z6-F1
#
_entry.id   AF-A0A3R8L7Z6-F1
#
_cell.length_a   1.000
_cell.length_b   1.000
_cell.length_c   1.000
_cell.angle_alpha   90.00
_cell.angle_beta   90.00
_cell.angle_gamma   90.00
#
_symmetry.space_group_name_H-M   'P 1'
#
loop_
_entity.id
_entity.type
_entity.pdbx_description
1 polymer ?
#
loop_
_entity_poly.entity_id
_entity_poly.type
_entity_poly.pdbx_seq_one_letter_code
_entity_poly.pdbx_strand_id
1 'polypeptide(L)'
;MPRVLIISPRFAPVNAPDMQRVRLALPHLRAHGWDPVVLALAPDCIEGAVREPLLEQTYPDDIRVIRVRGLPARLTRPFGFGNLWWRCGYALRRAGDALLAQEKFDLVFFSTTQFDAFSLGPRWLRRFGVPYVLDYQDPWVNDYYARTRTRPPGGPLKFALSQFKARRREPDCVRHAAAIIAVSPAYLETLRIRYPDTFARPRQPPPPPPPPPQPPPPPPLGFDPHSLSQRRALARGDAGFGTRANLAALRDHRD
;
A
#
# COMPACT_ATOMS: atom_id res chain seq x y z
N MET A 1 18.22 5.24 -8.07
CA MET A 1 17.02 5.64 -7.31
C MET A 1 16.97 4.78 -6.05
N PRO A 2 16.71 5.35 -4.86
CA PRO A 2 16.56 4.56 -3.65
C PRO A 2 15.37 3.61 -3.75
N ARG A 3 15.55 2.37 -3.27
CA ARG A 3 14.55 1.30 -3.38
C ARG A 3 13.88 1.06 -2.04
N VAL A 4 12.56 0.97 -2.04
CA VAL A 4 11.75 0.68 -0.85
C VAL A 4 11.01 -0.63 -0.98
N LEU A 5 11.23 -1.55 -0.05
CA LEU A 5 10.47 -2.79 0.06
C LEU A 5 9.23 -2.54 0.93
N ILE A 6 8.05 -2.53 0.32
CA ILE A 6 6.78 -2.28 1.01
C ILE A 6 6.14 -3.60 1.42
N ILE A 7 5.87 -3.78 2.71
CA ILE A 7 5.21 -4.95 3.25
C ILE A 7 3.72 -4.64 3.42
N SER A 8 2.91 -5.17 2.50
CA SER A 8 1.45 -5.04 2.50
C SER A 8 0.83 -6.41 2.17
N PRO A 9 0.66 -7.30 3.17
CA PRO A 9 0.23 -8.69 2.94
C PRO A 9 -1.08 -8.84 2.19
N ARG A 10 -2.02 -7.90 2.34
CA ARG A 10 -3.33 -7.90 1.69
C ARG A 10 -3.44 -6.88 0.55
N PHE A 11 -2.33 -6.63 -0.15
CA PHE A 11 -2.31 -5.69 -1.27
C PHE A 11 -3.32 -6.06 -2.39
N ALA A 12 -3.60 -5.09 -3.26
CA ALA A 12 -4.43 -5.29 -4.45
C ALA A 12 -4.02 -6.57 -5.21
N PRO A 13 -4.97 -7.36 -5.75
CA PRO A 13 -6.38 -7.03 -5.99
C PRO A 13 -7.32 -7.32 -4.81
N VAL A 14 -6.82 -7.61 -3.60
CA VAL A 14 -7.70 -7.76 -2.43
C VAL A 14 -8.11 -6.37 -1.94
N ASN A 15 -9.42 -6.11 -1.87
CA ASN A 15 -9.97 -4.86 -1.35
C ASN A 15 -9.95 -4.84 0.19
N ALA A 16 -8.75 -4.85 0.76
CA ALA A 16 -8.55 -4.68 2.18
C ALA A 16 -8.42 -3.19 2.54
N PRO A 17 -8.95 -2.72 3.68
CA PRO A 17 -8.80 -1.33 4.07
C PRO A 17 -7.34 -0.90 4.24
N ASP A 18 -6.49 -1.81 4.74
CA ASP A 18 -5.13 -1.46 5.14
C ASP A 18 -4.15 -1.24 3.98
N MET A 19 -4.45 -1.81 2.80
CA MET A 19 -3.60 -1.65 1.62
C MET A 19 -3.83 -0.34 0.88
N GLN A 20 -4.95 0.35 1.13
CA GLN A 20 -5.34 1.55 0.37
C GLN A 20 -4.30 2.67 0.49
N ARG A 21 -3.67 2.81 1.66
CA ARG A 21 -2.58 3.78 1.88
C ARG A 21 -1.37 3.49 1.01
N VAL A 22 -0.97 2.23 0.88
CA VAL A 22 0.11 1.83 -0.02
C VAL A 22 -0.28 2.13 -1.46
N ARG A 23 -1.46 1.65 -1.90
CA ARG A 23 -1.96 1.82 -3.27
C ARG A 23 -1.89 3.27 -3.72
N LEU A 24 -2.40 4.18 -2.89
CA LEU A 24 -2.42 5.61 -3.16
C LEU A 24 -1.03 6.27 -3.05
N ALA A 25 -0.14 5.74 -2.20
CA ALA A 25 1.22 6.27 -2.05
C ALA A 25 2.16 5.91 -3.21
N LEU A 26 1.96 4.78 -3.90
CA LEU A 26 2.84 4.32 -4.98
C LEU A 26 3.15 5.37 -6.07
N PRO A 27 2.17 6.06 -6.69
CA PRO A 27 2.47 7.09 -7.68
C PRO A 27 3.27 8.25 -7.10
N HIS A 28 3.00 8.64 -5.86
CA HIS A 28 3.75 9.71 -5.19
C HIS A 28 5.19 9.26 -4.86
N LEU A 29 5.40 8.03 -4.41
CA LEU A 29 6.74 7.49 -4.18
C LEU A 29 7.57 7.54 -5.48
N ARG A 30 7.01 7.11 -6.61
CA ARG A 30 7.65 7.22 -7.93
C ARG A 30 7.95 8.66 -8.30
N ALA A 31 6.97 9.55 -8.15
CA ALA A 31 7.10 10.99 -8.44
C ALA A 31 8.11 11.70 -7.52
N HIS A 32 8.48 11.11 -6.39
CA HIS A 32 9.52 11.59 -5.49
C HIS A 32 10.82 10.77 -5.57
N GLY A 33 11.05 10.05 -6.68
CA GLY A 33 12.34 9.43 -6.95
C GLY A 33 12.58 8.08 -6.27
N TRP A 34 11.59 7.49 -5.60
CA TRP A 34 11.68 6.13 -5.05
C TRP A 34 11.31 5.06 -6.08
N ASP A 35 11.94 3.90 -5.95
CA ASP A 35 11.56 2.66 -6.63
C ASP A 35 10.90 1.69 -5.63
N PRO A 36 9.54 1.66 -5.56
CA PRO A 36 8.81 0.79 -4.65
C PRO A 36 8.61 -0.63 -5.20
N VAL A 37 8.90 -1.61 -4.36
CA VAL A 37 8.58 -3.02 -4.59
C VAL A 37 7.63 -3.49 -3.50
N VAL A 38 6.46 -4.03 -3.87
CA VAL A 38 5.46 -4.48 -2.89
C VAL A 38 5.58 -5.98 -2.67
N LEU A 39 5.78 -6.41 -1.43
CA LEU A 39 5.70 -7.82 -1.01
C LEU A 39 4.33 -8.09 -0.39
N ALA A 40 3.56 -8.95 -1.05
CA ALA A 40 2.18 -9.28 -0.69
C ALA A 40 1.93 -10.79 -0.69
N LEU A 41 0.82 -11.21 -0.09
CA LEU A 41 0.36 -12.60 -0.19
C LEU A 41 -0.45 -12.81 -1.46
N ALA A 42 -0.44 -14.03 -1.98
CA ALA A 42 -1.36 -14.43 -3.04
C ALA A 42 -2.81 -14.28 -2.56
N PRO A 43 -3.75 -13.74 -3.38
CA PRO A 43 -5.11 -13.44 -2.95
C PRO A 43 -5.91 -14.62 -2.40
N ASP A 44 -5.61 -15.85 -2.84
CA ASP A 44 -6.26 -17.07 -2.36
C ASP A 44 -5.79 -17.54 -0.97
N CYS A 45 -4.70 -16.98 -0.45
CA CYS A 45 -4.27 -17.18 0.92
C CYS A 45 -5.05 -16.33 1.92
N ILE A 46 -5.73 -15.27 1.46
CA ILE A 46 -6.44 -14.31 2.31
C ILE A 46 -7.90 -14.77 2.45
N GLU A 47 -8.28 -15.15 3.66
CA GLU A 47 -9.63 -15.62 3.97
C GLU A 47 -10.61 -14.45 3.93
N GLY A 48 -11.78 -14.64 3.30
CA GLY A 48 -12.79 -13.59 3.15
C GLY A 48 -12.38 -12.44 2.23
N ALA A 49 -11.34 -12.62 1.41
CA ALA A 49 -10.88 -11.57 0.50
C ALA A 49 -11.96 -11.21 -0.54
N VAL A 50 -12.42 -9.97 -0.50
CA VAL A 50 -13.15 -9.36 -1.62
C VAL A 50 -12.12 -9.02 -2.69
N ARG A 51 -12.22 -9.66 -3.86
CA ARG A 51 -11.33 -9.38 -4.99
C ARG A 51 -11.92 -8.27 -5.84
N GLU A 52 -11.13 -7.24 -6.06
CA GLU A 52 -11.45 -6.12 -6.93
C GLU A 52 -10.26 -5.87 -7.87
N PRO A 53 -10.23 -6.53 -9.04
CA PRO A 53 -9.13 -6.41 -10.00
C PRO A 53 -8.91 -4.99 -10.51
N LEU A 54 -9.96 -4.15 -10.54
CA LEU A 54 -9.84 -2.76 -11.02
C LEU A 54 -8.90 -1.92 -10.13
N LEU A 55 -8.67 -2.33 -8.87
CA LEU A 55 -7.69 -1.66 -8.00
C LEU A 55 -6.27 -1.74 -8.55
N GLU A 56 -5.93 -2.74 -9.37
CA GLU A 56 -4.62 -2.84 -9.99
C GLU A 56 -4.37 -1.78 -11.08
N GLN A 57 -5.44 -1.16 -11.60
CA GLN A 57 -5.37 -0.11 -12.63
C GLN A 57 -5.19 1.30 -12.03
N THR A 58 -5.08 1.40 -10.70
CA THR A 58 -5.10 2.69 -9.99
C THR A 58 -3.74 3.12 -9.45
N TYR A 59 -2.71 2.33 -9.74
CA TYR A 59 -1.31 2.65 -9.50
C TYR A 59 -0.52 2.34 -10.77
N PRO A 60 0.71 2.87 -10.92
CA PRO A 60 1.50 2.64 -12.13
C PRO A 60 1.68 1.14 -12.43
N ASP A 61 1.56 0.77 -13.70
CA ASP A 61 1.60 -0.62 -14.17
C ASP A 61 3.00 -1.27 -14.03
N ASP A 62 4.04 -0.44 -13.96
CA ASP A 62 5.43 -0.84 -13.77
C ASP A 62 5.80 -1.17 -12.30
N ILE A 63 4.88 -1.00 -11.34
CA ILE A 63 5.14 -1.33 -9.94
C ILE A 63 5.29 -2.84 -9.79
N ARG A 64 6.47 -3.27 -9.33
CA ARG A 64 6.76 -4.68 -9.06
C ARG A 64 6.03 -5.15 -7.79
N VAL A 65 4.96 -5.92 -7.98
CA VAL A 65 4.23 -6.61 -6.90
C VAL A 65 4.64 -8.09 -6.83
N ILE A 66 5.39 -8.45 -5.80
CA ILE A 66 5.83 -9.82 -5.53
C ILE A 66 4.78 -10.50 -4.65
N ARG A 67 4.13 -11.52 -5.21
CA ARG A 67 3.11 -12.29 -4.50
C ARG A 67 3.65 -13.63 -4.05
N VAL A 68 3.46 -13.95 -2.77
CA VAL A 68 3.94 -15.20 -2.18
C VAL A 68 2.80 -16.01 -1.62
N ARG A 69 2.89 -17.32 -1.79
CA ARG A 69 1.88 -18.26 -1.31
C ARG A 69 2.29 -18.82 0.04
N GLY A 70 1.40 -18.71 1.02
CA GLY A 70 1.48 -19.45 2.27
C GLY A 70 0.52 -20.64 2.26
N LEU A 71 0.10 -21.10 3.44
CA LEU A 71 -0.94 -22.13 3.54
C LEU A 71 -2.32 -21.51 3.22
N PRO A 72 -3.04 -21.98 2.19
CA PRO A 72 -4.36 -21.44 1.86
C PRO A 72 -5.38 -21.80 2.94
N ALA A 73 -6.33 -20.88 3.20
CA ALA A 73 -7.30 -21.02 4.29
C ALA A 73 -8.17 -22.28 4.15
N ARG A 74 -8.46 -22.71 2.92
CA ARG A 74 -9.25 -23.91 2.63
C ARG A 74 -8.65 -25.19 3.23
N LEU A 75 -7.33 -25.28 3.31
CA LEU A 75 -6.64 -26.46 3.86
C LEU A 75 -6.60 -26.46 5.38
N THR A 76 -6.66 -25.29 5.99
CA THR A 76 -6.44 -25.12 7.44
C THR A 76 -7.75 -24.93 8.22
N ARG A 77 -8.83 -24.58 7.52
CA ARG A 77 -10.14 -24.32 8.13
C ARG A 77 -10.74 -25.52 8.87
N PRO A 78 -10.67 -26.76 8.35
CA PRO A 78 -11.18 -27.94 9.07
C PRO A 78 -10.50 -28.17 10.42
N PHE A 79 -9.28 -27.67 10.60
CA PHE A 79 -8.49 -27.81 11.83
C PHE A 79 -8.59 -26.60 12.77
N GLY A 80 -9.51 -25.67 12.52
CA GLY A 80 -9.68 -24.46 13.34
C GLY A 80 -8.55 -23.41 13.20
N PHE A 81 -7.66 -23.57 12.22
CA PHE A 81 -6.49 -22.71 12.03
C PHE A 81 -6.75 -21.66 10.94
N GLY A 82 -7.30 -20.51 11.33
CA GLY A 82 -7.68 -19.42 10.40
C GLY A 82 -6.71 -18.24 10.30
N ASN A 83 -5.90 -18.00 11.33
CA ASN A 83 -5.11 -16.76 11.42
C ASN A 83 -4.07 -16.64 10.28
N LEU A 84 -4.17 -15.54 9.52
CA LEU A 84 -3.37 -15.28 8.32
C LEU A 84 -1.86 -15.28 8.59
N TRP A 85 -1.40 -14.68 9.69
CA TRP A 85 0.03 -14.64 10.00
C TRP A 85 0.60 -16.03 10.29
N TRP A 86 -0.14 -16.86 11.03
CA TRP A 86 0.33 -18.21 11.32
C TRP A 86 0.38 -19.09 10.06
N ARG A 87 -0.52 -18.87 9.10
CA ARG A 87 -0.54 -19.60 7.82
C ARG A 87 0.50 -19.11 6.82
N CYS A 88 0.77 -17.81 6.79
CA CYS A 88 1.47 -17.17 5.67
C CYS A 88 2.70 -16.36 6.08
N GLY A 89 2.89 -16.07 7.37
CA GLY A 89 4.00 -15.26 7.88
C GLY A 89 5.37 -15.89 7.59
N TYR A 90 5.48 -17.22 7.60
CA TYR A 90 6.70 -17.91 7.20
C TYR A 90 7.06 -17.64 5.73
N ALA A 91 6.08 -17.75 4.82
CA ALA A 91 6.29 -17.53 3.39
C ALA A 91 6.70 -16.07 3.12
N LEU A 92 6.01 -15.12 3.77
CA LEU A 92 6.34 -13.69 3.69
C LEU A 92 7.77 -13.42 4.19
N ARG A 93 8.13 -13.98 5.36
CA ARG A 93 9.48 -13.88 5.93
C ARG A 93 10.53 -14.44 4.97
N ARG A 94 10.32 -15.65 4.44
CA ARG A 94 11.29 -16.32 3.56
C ARG A 94 11.52 -15.51 2.28
N ALA A 95 10.47 -14.97 1.70
CA ALA A 95 10.58 -14.15 0.51
C ALA A 95 11.26 -12.81 0.77
N GLY A 96 10.91 -12.13 1.87
CA GLY A 96 11.61 -10.90 2.27
C GLY A 96 13.08 -11.15 2.60
N ASP A 97 13.41 -12.25 3.29
CA ASP A 97 14.79 -12.66 3.54
C ASP A 97 15.56 -12.91 2.23
N ALA A 98 14.93 -13.54 1.22
CA ALA A 98 15.55 -13.77 -0.08
C ALA A 98 15.77 -12.47 -0.87
N LEU A 99 14.76 -11.59 -0.88
CA LEU A 99 14.84 -10.30 -1.57
C LEU A 99 15.93 -9.41 -0.98
N LEU A 100 15.97 -9.26 0.34
CA LEU A 100 16.96 -8.43 1.03
C LEU A 100 18.39 -9.01 0.94
N ALA A 101 18.54 -10.30 0.63
CA ALA A 101 19.83 -10.93 0.39
C ALA A 101 20.32 -10.78 -1.06
N GLN A 102 19.40 -10.70 -2.02
CA GLN A 102 19.71 -10.69 -3.46
C GLN A 102 19.70 -9.28 -4.07
N GLU A 103 18.92 -8.37 -3.49
CA GLU A 103 18.71 -7.03 -4.00
C GLU A 103 18.98 -6.00 -2.90
N LYS A 104 19.54 -4.86 -3.29
CA LYS A 104 19.72 -3.73 -2.37
C LYS A 104 18.39 -3.00 -2.19
N PHE A 105 17.98 -2.85 -0.94
CA PHE A 105 16.89 -1.96 -0.52
C PHE A 105 17.42 -0.95 0.50
N ASP A 106 17.03 0.30 0.35
CA ASP A 106 17.44 1.38 1.24
C ASP A 106 16.47 1.55 2.41
N LEU A 107 15.25 1.01 2.27
CA LEU A 107 14.21 1.10 3.28
C LEU A 107 13.24 -0.08 3.20
N VAL A 108 12.77 -0.57 4.34
CA VAL A 108 11.56 -1.41 4.43
C VAL A 108 10.40 -0.58 4.99
N PHE A 109 9.28 -0.53 4.29
CA PHE A 109 8.09 0.18 4.71
C PHE A 109 6.96 -0.79 5.08
N PHE A 110 6.62 -0.88 6.36
CA PHE A 110 5.52 -1.73 6.84
C PHE A 110 4.22 -0.92 6.90
N SER A 111 3.29 -1.22 6.01
CA SER A 111 1.97 -0.58 5.97
C SER A 111 0.88 -1.64 5.89
N THR A 112 0.43 -2.08 7.07
CA THR A 112 -0.60 -3.11 7.21
C THR A 112 -1.17 -3.13 8.63
N THR A 113 -2.41 -3.59 8.78
CA THR A 113 -2.98 -3.95 10.10
C THR A 113 -2.74 -5.41 10.47
N GLN A 114 -1.99 -6.17 9.65
CA GLN A 114 -1.39 -7.45 10.03
C GLN A 114 -0.14 -7.21 10.87
N PHE A 115 -0.32 -6.74 12.11
CA PHE A 115 0.78 -6.24 12.94
C PHE A 115 1.89 -7.25 13.24
N ASP A 116 1.60 -8.56 13.24
CA ASP A 116 2.64 -9.57 13.38
C ASP A 116 3.74 -9.42 12.29
N ALA A 117 3.44 -8.82 11.13
CA ALA A 117 4.42 -8.48 10.10
C ALA A 117 5.47 -7.46 10.55
N PHE A 118 5.15 -6.55 11.48
CA PHE A 118 6.11 -5.56 11.99
C PHE A 118 7.30 -6.24 12.69
N SER A 119 7.12 -7.46 13.21
CA SER A 119 8.21 -8.23 13.82
C SER A 119 9.32 -8.62 12.85
N LEU A 120 9.09 -8.50 11.53
CA LEU A 120 10.13 -8.66 10.52
C LEU A 120 11.09 -7.46 10.48
N GLY A 121 10.68 -6.27 10.94
CA GLY A 121 11.51 -5.06 10.95
C GLY A 121 12.79 -5.23 11.75
N PRO A 122 12.74 -5.47 13.07
CA PRO A 122 13.94 -5.71 13.88
C PRO A 122 14.79 -6.88 13.37
N ARG A 123 14.16 -7.93 12.82
CA ARG A 123 14.88 -9.05 12.20
C ARG A 123 15.70 -8.58 11.00
N TRP A 124 15.09 -7.86 10.07
CA TRP A 124 15.75 -7.43 8.85
C TRP A 124 16.76 -6.31 9.08
N LEU A 125 16.52 -5.45 10.06
CA LEU A 125 17.53 -4.52 10.55
C LEU A 125 18.76 -5.28 11.08
N ARG A 126 18.58 -6.27 11.96
CA ARG A 126 19.70 -7.06 12.52
C ARG A 126 20.44 -7.90 11.47
N ARG A 127 19.71 -8.46 10.50
CA ARG A 127 20.27 -9.42 9.53
C ARG A 127 20.88 -8.76 8.30
N PHE A 128 20.25 -7.69 7.81
CA PHE A 128 20.60 -7.05 6.54
C PHE A 128 21.00 -5.58 6.70
N GLY A 129 20.87 -5.01 7.89
CA GLY A 129 21.19 -3.60 8.15
C GLY A 129 20.18 -2.61 7.54
N VAL A 130 19.07 -3.09 6.97
CA VAL A 130 18.12 -2.22 6.28
C VAL A 130 17.18 -1.54 7.29
N PRO A 131 17.15 -0.19 7.36
CA PRO A 131 16.24 0.53 8.25
C PRO A 131 14.79 0.32 7.82
N TYR A 132 13.87 0.45 8.78
CA TYR A 132 12.45 0.28 8.51
C TYR A 132 11.56 1.35 9.11
N VAL A 133 10.44 1.58 8.45
CA VAL A 133 9.36 2.50 8.86
C VAL A 133 8.09 1.72 9.15
N LEU A 134 7.39 2.09 10.22
CA LEU A 134 6.10 1.51 10.59
C LEU A 134 4.97 2.51 10.32
N ASP A 135 3.93 2.09 9.59
CA ASP A 135 2.68 2.84 9.40
C ASP A 135 1.58 2.30 10.31
N TYR A 136 1.30 3.03 11.39
CA TYR A 136 0.23 2.72 12.33
C TYR A 136 -1.11 3.21 11.80
N GLN A 137 -1.85 2.29 11.20
CA GLN A 137 -3.21 2.51 10.74
C GLN A 137 -4.25 2.25 11.83
N ASP A 138 -3.92 1.35 12.76
CA ASP A 138 -4.66 1.04 13.97
C ASP A 138 -3.67 0.83 15.13
N PRO A 139 -4.10 0.93 16.41
CA PRO A 139 -3.25 0.61 17.55
C PRO A 139 -3.00 -0.90 17.63
N TRP A 140 -1.73 -1.34 17.58
CA TRP A 140 -1.39 -2.75 17.76
C TRP A 140 -1.63 -3.20 19.21
N VAL A 141 -1.09 -2.49 20.20
CA VAL A 141 -1.58 -2.61 21.58
C VAL A 141 -2.79 -1.69 21.76
N ASN A 142 -3.95 -2.33 21.76
CA ASN A 142 -5.27 -1.70 21.93
C ASN A 142 -5.82 -1.76 23.38
N ASP A 143 -6.08 -0.60 23.99
CA ASP A 143 -6.72 -0.49 25.32
C ASP A 143 -8.19 0.01 25.24
N TYR A 144 -8.75 0.15 24.03
CA TYR A 144 -10.11 0.67 23.75
C TYR A 144 -11.20 -0.11 24.48
N TYR A 145 -11.21 -1.44 24.35
CA TYR A 145 -12.27 -2.29 24.92
C TYR A 145 -12.30 -2.24 26.45
N ALA A 146 -11.11 -2.17 27.07
CA ALA A 146 -11.00 -1.99 28.51
C ALA A 146 -11.54 -0.61 28.95
N ARG A 147 -11.17 0.47 28.25
CA ARG A 147 -11.63 1.84 28.56
C ARG A 147 -13.14 2.03 28.40
N THR A 148 -13.70 1.47 27.33
CA THR A 148 -15.13 1.60 26.99
C THR A 148 -16.01 0.56 27.67
N ARG A 149 -15.41 -0.40 28.42
CA ARG A 149 -16.10 -1.56 28.99
C ARG A 149 -16.91 -2.36 27.97
N THR A 150 -16.46 -2.38 26.71
CA THR A 150 -17.10 -3.11 25.62
C THR A 150 -16.44 -4.47 25.42
N ARG A 151 -17.23 -5.48 25.01
CA ARG A 151 -16.70 -6.82 24.74
C ARG A 151 -15.90 -6.81 23.44
N PRO A 152 -14.64 -7.28 23.43
CA PRO A 152 -13.84 -7.30 22.21
C PRO A 152 -14.39 -8.33 21.21
N PRO A 153 -14.25 -8.06 19.90
CA PRO A 153 -14.67 -8.98 18.86
C PRO A 153 -13.89 -10.29 18.96
N GLY A 154 -14.60 -11.43 18.88
CA GLY A 154 -14.02 -12.76 19.05
C GLY A 154 -13.76 -13.18 20.50
N GLY A 155 -14.18 -12.38 21.48
CA GLY A 155 -14.20 -12.75 22.89
C GLY A 155 -12.97 -12.34 23.71
N PRO A 156 -13.10 -12.24 25.04
CA PRO A 156 -12.07 -11.69 25.93
C PRO A 156 -10.78 -12.51 25.95
N LEU A 157 -10.86 -13.85 25.89
CA LEU A 157 -9.68 -14.73 25.91
C LEU A 157 -8.80 -14.56 24.67
N LYS A 158 -9.42 -14.58 23.48
CA LYS A 158 -8.71 -14.38 22.20
C LYS A 158 -8.07 -13.00 22.14
N PHE A 159 -8.80 -11.99 22.61
CA PHE A 159 -8.28 -10.63 22.72
C PHE A 159 -7.09 -10.56 23.70
N ALA A 160 -7.21 -11.12 24.91
CA ALA A 160 -6.14 -11.13 25.89
C ALA A 160 -4.85 -11.79 25.35
N LEU A 161 -4.97 -12.94 24.66
CA LEU A 161 -3.82 -13.59 24.03
C LEU A 161 -3.19 -12.73 22.92
N SER A 162 -4.02 -12.09 22.09
CA SER A 162 -3.56 -11.17 21.05
C SER A 162 -2.81 -9.98 21.65
N GLN A 163 -3.37 -9.38 22.70
CA GLN A 163 -2.78 -8.24 23.41
C GLN A 163 -1.50 -8.61 24.15
N PHE A 164 -1.43 -9.82 24.73
CA PHE A 164 -0.20 -10.33 25.34
C PHE A 164 0.92 -10.44 24.30
N LYS A 165 0.63 -11.04 23.13
CA LYS A 165 1.60 -11.09 22.02
C LYS A 165 2.02 -9.70 21.56
N ALA A 166 1.05 -8.78 21.40
CA ALA A 166 1.30 -7.40 20.97
C ALA A 166 2.22 -6.68 21.97
N ARG A 167 1.89 -6.71 23.27
CA ARG A 167 2.70 -6.08 24.33
C ARG A 167 4.12 -6.63 24.42
N ARG A 168 4.33 -7.89 24.06
CA ARG A 168 5.67 -8.50 24.01
C ARG A 168 6.49 -8.09 22.77
N ARG A 169 5.85 -7.81 21.63
CA ARG A 169 6.54 -7.58 20.34
C ARG A 169 6.57 -6.12 19.89
N GLU A 170 5.51 -5.35 20.18
CA GLU A 170 5.42 -3.91 19.86
C GLU A 170 6.64 -3.12 20.36
N PRO A 171 7.17 -3.33 21.59
CA PRO A 171 8.31 -2.56 22.08
C PRO A 171 9.57 -2.70 21.22
N ASP A 172 9.95 -3.92 20.84
CA ASP A 172 11.14 -4.16 19.99
C ASP A 172 10.97 -3.51 18.60
N CYS A 173 9.77 -3.65 18.03
CA CYS A 173 9.45 -3.08 16.71
C CYS A 173 9.48 -1.54 16.74
N VAL A 174 8.91 -0.93 17.78
CA VAL A 174 8.85 0.53 17.91
C VAL A 174 10.21 1.12 18.24
N ARG A 175 10.96 0.49 19.16
CA ARG A 175 12.28 0.94 19.61
C ARG A 175 13.30 1.05 18.48
N HIS A 176 13.28 0.10 17.55
CA HIS A 176 14.27 0.00 16.48
C HIS A 176 13.82 0.61 15.14
N ALA A 177 12.59 1.11 15.04
CA ALA A 177 12.08 1.73 13.82
C ALA A 177 12.79 3.06 13.53
N ALA A 178 13.28 3.22 12.29
CA ALA A 178 13.90 4.46 11.84
C ALA A 178 12.90 5.63 11.86
N ALA A 179 11.66 5.37 11.45
CA ALA A 179 10.55 6.31 11.63
C ALA A 179 9.24 5.55 11.91
N ILE A 180 8.28 6.27 12.50
CA ILE A 180 6.92 5.79 12.70
C ILE A 180 6.00 6.86 12.16
N ILE A 181 5.08 6.47 11.28
CA ILE A 181 3.98 7.31 10.82
C ILE A 181 2.67 6.71 11.32
N ALA A 182 1.62 7.52 11.37
CA ALA A 182 0.30 7.04 11.73
C ALA A 182 -0.79 7.80 10.97
N VAL A 183 -1.99 7.21 10.93
CA VAL A 183 -3.18 7.86 10.35
C VAL A 183 -3.74 8.98 11.22
N SER A 184 -3.31 9.09 12.48
CA SER A 184 -3.76 10.12 13.42
C SER A 184 -2.65 10.54 14.39
N PRO A 185 -2.53 11.84 14.71
CA PRO A 185 -1.63 12.33 15.76
C PRO A 185 -1.86 11.64 17.12
N ALA A 186 -3.11 11.26 17.43
CA ALA A 186 -3.45 10.59 18.68
C ALA A 186 -2.79 9.21 18.83
N TYR A 187 -2.55 8.51 17.72
CA TYR A 187 -1.83 7.22 17.75
C TYR A 187 -0.35 7.42 18.03
N LEU A 188 0.26 8.46 17.47
CA LEU A 188 1.64 8.82 17.80
C LEU A 188 1.79 9.21 19.27
N GLU A 189 0.83 9.98 19.81
CA GLU A 189 0.85 10.35 21.23
C GLU A 189 0.70 9.12 22.14
N THR A 190 -0.18 8.17 21.76
CA THR A 190 -0.32 6.90 22.48
C THR A 190 1.00 6.12 22.51
N LEU A 191 1.72 6.07 21.38
CA LEU A 191 3.03 5.43 21.32
C LEU A 191 4.09 6.19 22.13
N ARG A 192 4.05 7.53 22.13
CA ARG A 192 4.96 8.38 22.92
C ARG A 192 4.80 8.16 24.41
N ILE A 193 3.56 8.10 24.89
CA ILE A 193 3.24 7.80 26.30
C ILE A 193 3.68 6.37 26.66
N ARG A 194 3.46 5.40 25.77
CA ARG A 194 3.77 3.99 26.03
C ARG A 194 5.28 3.69 25.95
N TYR A 195 6.01 4.42 25.12
CA TYR A 195 7.43 4.18 24.83
C TYR A 195 8.27 5.46 24.95
N PRO A 196 8.27 6.13 26.12
CA PRO A 196 8.92 7.44 26.29
C PRO A 196 10.39 7.42 25.88
N ASP A 197 11.14 6.40 26.30
CA ASP A 197 12.57 6.25 25.97
C ASP A 197 12.85 6.15 24.47
N THR A 198 11.91 5.60 23.70
CA THR A 198 12.05 5.46 22.24
C THR A 198 11.84 6.79 21.54
N PHE A 199 10.90 7.60 22.03
CA PHE A 199 10.58 8.90 21.42
C PHE A 199 11.43 10.06 21.97
N ALA A 200 12.10 9.87 23.11
CA ALA A 200 13.09 10.81 23.64
C ALA A 200 14.41 10.79 22.88
N ARG A 201 14.71 9.72 22.12
CA ARG A 201 15.94 9.60 21.33
C ARG A 201 15.77 10.30 19.98
N PRO A 202 16.76 11.11 19.54
CA PRO A 202 16.79 11.62 18.18
C PRO A 202 16.75 10.45 17.20
N ARG A 203 15.78 10.45 16.29
CA ARG A 203 15.74 9.50 15.18
C ARG A 203 16.46 10.14 14.01
N GLN A 204 17.42 9.45 13.43
CA GLN A 204 17.95 9.85 12.13
C GLN A 204 16.95 9.34 11.07
N PRO A 205 16.20 10.22 10.40
CA PRO A 205 15.32 9.79 9.32
C PRO A 205 16.18 9.15 8.22
N PRO A 206 15.64 8.18 7.47
CA PRO A 206 16.32 7.70 6.27
C PRO A 206 16.64 8.90 5.36
N PRO A 207 17.79 8.90 4.65
CA PRO A 207 18.14 9.99 3.77
C PRO A 207 17.01 10.25 2.77
N PRO A 208 16.67 11.52 2.49
CA PRO A 208 15.62 11.84 1.54
C PRO A 208 15.99 11.25 0.17
N PRO A 209 15.00 10.85 -0.62
CA PRO A 209 15.27 10.47 -2.00
C PRO A 209 15.88 11.65 -2.77
N PRO A 210 16.65 11.38 -3.84
CA PRO A 210 17.09 12.42 -4.73
C PRO A 210 15.87 13.19 -5.27
N PRO A 211 16.01 14.51 -5.51
CA PRO A 211 14.91 15.32 -6.04
C PRO A 211 14.40 14.71 -7.35
N PRO A 212 13.09 14.77 -7.62
CA PRO A 212 12.56 14.25 -8.85
C PRO A 212 13.19 14.93 -10.06
N PRO A 213 13.32 14.21 -11.20
CA PRO A 213 13.69 14.85 -12.44
C PRO A 213 12.70 15.98 -12.74
N GLN A 214 13.20 17.14 -13.17
CA GLN A 214 12.33 18.24 -13.56
C GLN A 214 11.40 17.77 -14.68
N PRO A 215 10.11 18.13 -14.64
CA PRO A 215 9.22 17.85 -15.76
C PRO A 215 9.83 18.44 -17.04
N PRO A 216 9.68 17.77 -18.20
CA PRO A 216 10.13 18.34 -19.46
C PRO A 216 9.51 19.72 -19.64
N PRO A 217 10.25 20.70 -20.20
CA PRO A 217 9.67 22.00 -20.49
C PRO A 217 8.41 21.82 -21.33
N PRO A 218 7.36 22.63 -21.12
CA PRO A 218 6.18 22.56 -21.96
C PRO A 218 6.62 22.68 -23.43
N PRO A 219 5.98 21.94 -24.36
CA PRO A 219 6.28 22.10 -25.77
C PRO A 219 6.18 23.59 -26.13
N PRO A 220 7.10 24.13 -26.94
CA PRO A 220 7.01 25.51 -27.37
C PRO A 220 5.59 25.73 -27.91
N LEU A 221 4.91 26.76 -27.40
CA LEU A 221 3.62 27.18 -27.94
C LEU A 221 3.86 27.55 -29.39
N GLY A 222 3.70 26.56 -30.28
CA GLY A 222 3.71 26.75 -31.71
C GLY A 222 2.52 27.63 -32.03
N PHE A 223 2.77 28.93 -32.11
CA PHE A 223 1.86 29.83 -32.78
C PHE A 223 1.89 29.43 -34.24
N ASP A 224 0.90 28.65 -34.68
CA ASP A 224 0.64 28.43 -36.09
C ASP A 224 -0.28 29.55 -36.60
N PRO A 225 0.26 30.56 -37.31
CA PRO A 225 -0.55 31.65 -37.87
C PRO A 225 -1.56 31.17 -38.92
N HIS A 226 -1.45 29.93 -39.42
CA HIS A 226 -2.39 29.38 -40.40
C HIS A 226 -3.68 28.80 -39.77
N SER A 227 -3.75 28.63 -38.45
CA SER A 227 -4.97 28.12 -37.77
C SER A 227 -6.09 29.18 -37.63
N LEU A 228 -5.76 30.47 -37.79
CA LEU A 228 -6.72 31.58 -37.67
C LEU A 228 -7.45 31.90 -38.98
N SER A 229 -6.89 31.54 -40.14
CA SER A 229 -7.55 31.73 -41.45
C SER A 229 -8.67 30.72 -41.68
N GLN A 230 -8.52 29.48 -41.21
CA GLN A 230 -9.59 28.46 -41.30
C GLN A 230 -10.77 28.76 -40.37
N ARG A 231 -10.53 29.32 -39.18
CA ARG A 231 -11.63 29.70 -38.26
C ARG A 231 -12.37 30.98 -38.64
N ARG A 232 -11.77 31.85 -39.47
CA ARG A 232 -12.45 33.04 -40.01
C ARG A 232 -13.31 32.76 -41.25
N ALA A 233 -12.99 31.71 -42.02
CA ALA A 233 -13.80 31.28 -43.16
C ALA A 233 -15.10 30.57 -42.75
N LEU A 234 -15.09 29.83 -41.63
CA LEU A 234 -16.29 29.16 -41.08
C LEU A 234 -17.28 30.11 -40.38
N ALA A 235 -16.92 31.38 -40.16
CA ALA A 235 -17.74 32.36 -39.44
C ALA A 235 -18.39 33.43 -40.35
N ARG A 236 -18.27 33.33 -41.68
CA ARG A 236 -18.86 34.29 -42.64
C ARG A 236 -19.51 33.60 -43.85
N GLY A 237 -20.83 33.35 -43.77
CA GLY A 237 -21.75 33.02 -44.89
C GLY A 237 -21.60 31.59 -45.46
N ASP A 238 -22.63 30.78 -45.70
CA ASP A 238 -23.97 31.11 -46.18
C ASP A 238 -25.07 30.28 -45.52
N ALA A 239 -26.18 30.95 -45.23
CA ALA A 239 -27.48 30.34 -45.02
C ALA A 239 -28.17 30.16 -46.37
N GLY A 240 -28.62 28.95 -46.70
CA GLY A 240 -29.53 28.75 -47.83
C GLY A 240 -29.72 27.29 -48.26
N PHE A 241 -30.93 26.78 -48.05
CA PHE A 241 -31.54 25.59 -48.71
C PHE A 241 -30.87 24.22 -48.44
N GLY A 242 -31.54 23.13 -48.07
CA GLY A 242 -32.95 22.84 -47.91
C GLY A 242 -33.11 21.33 -47.56
N THR A 243 -34.08 21.05 -46.70
CA THR A 243 -35.03 19.92 -46.76
C THR A 243 -34.55 18.46 -46.90
N ARG A 244 -34.75 17.70 -45.80
CA ARG A 244 -35.27 16.30 -45.68
C ARG A 244 -34.51 15.10 -46.30
N ALA A 245 -34.74 13.97 -45.63
CA ALA A 245 -34.47 12.56 -46.00
C ALA A 245 -33.06 12.05 -45.60
N ASN A 246 -32.85 10.91 -44.93
CA ASN A 246 -33.72 9.78 -44.62
C ASN A 246 -33.22 9.04 -43.38
N LEU A 247 -34.19 8.63 -42.56
CA LEU A 247 -34.09 7.58 -41.56
C LEU A 247 -34.28 6.24 -42.30
N ALA A 248 -33.21 5.58 -42.75
CA ALA A 248 -33.28 4.20 -43.24
C ALA A 248 -31.86 3.62 -43.46
N ALA A 249 -31.42 2.72 -42.57
CA ALA A 249 -30.57 1.55 -42.86
C ALA A 249 -29.96 0.98 -41.55
N LEU A 250 -30.83 0.52 -40.65
CA LEU A 250 -30.49 -0.49 -39.65
C LEU A 250 -31.16 -1.78 -40.11
N ARG A 251 -30.45 -2.56 -40.93
CA ARG A 251 -30.66 -3.99 -41.26
C ARG A 251 -29.83 -4.33 -42.50
N ASP A 252 -28.65 -4.89 -42.29
CA ASP A 252 -28.26 -6.20 -42.84
C ASP A 252 -26.75 -6.34 -42.74
N HIS A 253 -26.31 -7.27 -41.90
CA HIS A 253 -25.18 -8.16 -42.19
C HIS A 253 -25.22 -9.27 -41.12
N ARG A 254 -26.09 -10.24 -41.39
CA ARG A 254 -25.75 -11.65 -41.18
C ARG A 254 -25.22 -12.13 -42.52
N ASP A 255 -23.98 -12.57 -42.53
CA ASP A 255 -23.55 -13.88 -43.00
C ASP A 255 -22.21 -14.20 -42.33
#